data_AF-A0A2T1LU25-F1
#
_entry.id   AF-A0A2T1LU25-F1
#
_cell.length_a   1.000
_cell.length_b   1.000
_cell.length_c   1.000
_cell.angle_alpha   90.00
_cell.angle_beta   90.00
_cell.angle_gamma   90.00
#
_symmetry.space_group_name_H-M   'P 1'
#
loop_
_entity.id
_entity.type
_entity.pdbx_description
1 polymer ?
#
loop_
_entity_poly.entity_id
_entity_poly.type
_entity_poly.pdbx_seq_one_letter_code
_entity_poly.pdbx_strand_id
1 'polypeptide(L)' 'MSEMKIDYLLGIEGRKLLLVYYTPRNCYQFRVVTATGQVIGNQEIYYTPDAALTEGRRWLGVSGANGTR' A
#
# COMPACT_ATOMS: atom_id res chain seq x y z
N MET A 1 5.31 10.95 19.89
CA MET A 1 4.94 9.62 19.35
C MET A 1 4.02 9.87 18.19
N SER A 2 4.35 9.40 16.99
CA SER A 2 3.39 9.47 15.89
C SER A 2 2.43 8.30 16.01
N GLU A 3 1.14 8.60 15.95
CA GLU A 3 0.09 7.58 15.88
C GLU A 3 0.14 6.89 14.52
N MET A 4 -0.34 5.65 14.48
CA MET A 4 -0.54 4.97 13.20
C MET A 4 -1.56 5.76 12.38
N LYS A 5 -1.23 6.07 11.13
CA LYS A 5 -2.15 6.74 10.20
C LYS A 5 -2.17 6.02 8.86
N ILE A 6 -3.29 6.07 8.16
CA ILE A 6 -3.43 5.54 6.80
C ILE A 6 -3.30 6.73 5.83
N ASP A 7 -2.33 6.68 4.92
CA ASP A 7 -2.13 7.70 3.88
C ASP A 7 -2.86 7.34 2.59
N TYR A 8 -2.89 6.05 2.23
CA TYR A 8 -3.60 5.57 1.05
C TYR A 8 -4.45 4.35 1.37
N LEU A 9 -5.68 4.35 0.85
CA LEU A 9 -6.54 3.18 0.76
C LEU A 9 -7.11 3.14 -0.66
N LEU A 10 -6.64 2.20 -1.47
CA LEU A 10 -6.98 2.11 -2.89
C LEU A 10 -7.70 0.80 -3.19
N GLY A 11 -8.81 0.91 -3.92
CA GLY A 11 -9.40 -0.23 -4.60
C GLY A 11 -8.54 -0.65 -5.78
N ILE A 12 -8.15 -1.92 -5.82
CA ILE A 12 -7.41 -2.54 -6.91
C ILE A 12 -8.30 -3.60 -7.57
N GLU A 13 -8.15 -3.76 -8.88
CA GLU A 13 -8.87 -4.76 -9.66
C GLU A 13 -8.81 -6.16 -9.03
N GLY A 14 -9.89 -6.93 -9.15
CA GLY A 14 -10.02 -8.24 -8.49
C GLY A 14 -10.41 -8.17 -7.01
N ARG A 15 -11.09 -7.09 -6.58
CA ARG A 15 -11.61 -6.89 -5.21
C ARG A 15 -10.51 -6.93 -4.14
N LYS A 16 -9.35 -6.36 -4.45
CA LYS A 16 -8.24 -6.21 -3.50
C LYS A 16 -8.18 -4.77 -3.03
N LEU A 17 -7.78 -4.55 -1.79
CA LEU A 17 -7.47 -3.21 -1.28
C LEU A 17 -5.97 -3.10 -1.06
N LEU A 18 -5.36 -2.01 -1.50
CA LEU A 18 -4.00 -1.64 -1.15
C LEU A 18 -4.04 -0.54 -0.09
N LEU A 19 -3.47 -0.83 1.08
CA LEU A 19 -3.33 0.07 2.20
C LEU A 19 -1.88 0.53 2.31
N VAL A 20 -1.65 1.82 2.47
CA VAL A 20 -0.35 2.40 2.85
C VAL A 20 -0.55 3.15 4.15
N TYR A 21 0.29 2.85 5.14
CA TYR A 21 0.16 3.38 6.48
C TYR A 21 1.52 3.73 7.08
N TYR A 22 1.51 4.75 7.92
CA TYR A 22 2.63 5.13 8.75
C TYR A 22 2.62 4.36 10.06
N THR A 23 3.80 3.95 10.51
CA THR A 23 3.98 3.24 11.78
C THR A 23 4.59 4.16 12.84
N PRO A 24 4.41 3.85 14.14
CA PRO A 24 5.05 4.59 15.23
C PRO A 24 6.59 4.56 15.20
N ARG A 25 7.20 3.70 14.38
CA ARG A 25 8.66 3.61 14.18
C ARG A 25 9.19 4.57 13.11
N ASN A 26 8.38 5.57 12.75
CA ASN A 26 8.69 6.58 11.75
C ASN A 26 8.95 6.05 10.33
N CYS A 27 8.27 4.98 9.94
CA CYS A 27 8.38 4.40 8.60
C CYS A 27 7.01 4.04 8.02
N TYR A 28 6.94 4.00 6.69
CA TYR A 28 5.77 3.59 5.93
C TYR A 28 5.85 2.11 5.55
N GLN A 29 4.69 1.48 5.50
CA GLN A 29 4.51 0.11 5.03
C GLN A 29 3.26 0.02 4.18
N PHE A 30 3.14 -1.07 3.41
CA PHE A 30 1.89 -1.40 2.73
C PHE A 30 1.34 -2.76 3.14
N ARG A 31 0.03 -2.93 3.00
CA ARG A 31 -0.66 -4.22 3.09
C ARG A 31 -1.70 -4.31 1.99
N VAL A 32 -1.92 -5.54 1.53
CA VAL A 32 -2.99 -5.88 0.61
C VAL A 32 -4.05 -6.66 1.38
N VAL A 33 -5.29 -6.20 1.32
CA VAL A 33 -6.45 -6.95 1.80
C VAL A 33 -7.08 -7.65 0.60
N THR A 34 -7.17 -8.97 0.66
CA THR A 34 -7.80 -9.77 -0.41
C THR A 34 -9.32 -9.66 -0.33
N ALA A 35 -10.00 -10.13 -1.37
CA ALA A 35 -11.47 -10.23 -1.39
C ALA A 35 -12.03 -11.14 -0.28
N THR A 36 -11.21 -12.07 0.23
CA THR A 36 -11.55 -12.98 1.33
C THR A 36 -11.22 -12.39 2.71
N GLY A 37 -10.74 -11.14 2.76
CA GLY A 37 -10.36 -10.46 3.99
C GLY A 37 -8.97 -10.82 4.53
N GLN A 38 -8.17 -11.60 3.79
CA GLN A 38 -6.80 -11.90 4.20
C GLN A 38 -5.91 -10.69 4.03
N VAL A 39 -5.00 -10.47 4.98
CA VAL A 39 -4.04 -9.37 4.95
C VAL A 39 -2.66 -9.93 4.61
N ILE A 40 -2.14 -9.54 3.45
CA ILE A 40 -0.84 -9.98 2.92
C ILE A 40 0.04 -8.78 2.55
N GLY A 41 1.32 -8.99 2.29
CA GLY A 41 2.27 -7.95 1.89
C GLY A 41 3.68 -8.24 2.38
N ASN A 42 4.63 -7.39 2.03
CA ASN A 42 6.00 -7.49 2.53
C ASN A 42 6.17 -6.71 3.85
N GLN A 43 7.20 -7.04 4.63
CA GLN A 43 7.53 -6.33 5.87
C GLN A 43 8.62 -5.26 5.69
N GLU A 44 8.92 -4.92 4.44
CA GLU A 44 9.85 -3.85 4.12
C GLU A 44 9.35 -2.50 4.66
N ILE A 45 10.30 -1.61 4.92
CA ILE A 45 10.05 -0.26 5.41
C ILE A 45 10.39 0.73 4.31
N TYR A 46 9.56 1.77 4.17
CA TYR A 46 9.76 2.84 3.22
C TYR A 46 9.80 4.19 3.95
N TYR A 47 10.60 5.12 3.45
CA TYR A 47 10.75 6.44 4.06
C TYR A 47 9.68 7.44 3.63
N THR A 48 8.95 7.16 2.55
CA THR A 48 7.86 8.00 2.04
C THR A 48 6.61 7.15 1.77
N PRO A 49 5.40 7.72 1.87
CA PRO A 49 4.17 6.99 1.56
C PRO A 49 4.10 6.64 0.07
N ASP A 50 4.64 7.48 -0.81
CA ASP A 50 4.72 7.23 -2.26
C ASP A 50 5.61 6.04 -2.62
N ALA A 51 6.73 5.85 -1.90
CA ALA A 51 7.60 4.69 -2.11
C ALA A 51 6.87 3.39 -1.71
N ALA A 52 6.18 3.38 -0.57
CA ALA A 52 5.35 2.25 -0.15
C ALA A 52 4.20 1.98 -1.14
N LEU A 53 3.56 3.02 -1.65
CA LEU A 53 2.50 2.91 -2.66
C LEU A 53 3.01 2.31 -3.96
N THR A 54 4.15 2.80 -4.45
CA THR A 54 4.77 2.33 -5.70
C THR A 54 5.13 0.86 -5.60
N GLU A 55 5.74 0.43 -4.49
CA GLU A 55 6.10 -0.97 -4.30
C GLU A 55 4.86 -1.86 -4.08
N GLY A 56 3.84 -1.36 -3.37
CA GLY A 56 2.57 -2.06 -3.23
C GLY A 56 1.85 -2.29 -4.58
N ARG A 57 1.89 -1.30 -5.47
CA ARG A 57 1.40 -1.43 -6.85
C ARG A 57 2.22 -2.44 -7.65
N ARG A 58 3.55 -2.39 -7.54
CA ARG A 58 4.46 -3.35 -8.19
C ARG A 58 4.21 -4.78 -7.73
N TRP A 59 4.04 -4.99 -6.42
CA TRP A 59 3.74 -6.29 -5.82
C TRP A 59 2.44 -6.90 -6.36
N LEU A 60 1.45 -6.05 -6.63
CA LEU A 60 0.19 -6.45 -7.24
C LEU A 60 0.26 -6.63 -8.77
N GLY A 61 1.41 -6.39 -9.39
CA GLY A 61 1.56 -6.41 -10.85
C GLY A 61 0.84 -5.26 -11.54
N VAL A 62 0.42 -4.24 -10.79
CA VAL A 62 -0.26 -3.05 -11.31
C VAL A 62 0.82 -2.02 -11.59
N SER A 63 1.47 -2.10 -12.74
CA SER A 63 2.33 -1.02 -13.20
C SER A 63 1.52 0.27 -13.28
N GLY A 64 2.08 1.40 -12.86
CA GLY A 64 1.49 2.72 -13.08
C GLY A 64 1.38 3.01 -14.57
N ALA A 65 0.36 2.47 -15.23
CA ALA A 65 0.01 2.82 -16.58
C ALA A 65 -0.53 4.26 -16.53
N ASN A 66 0.31 5.20 -16.96
CA ASN A 66 -0.12 6.52 -17.40
C ASN A 66 -1.36 6.37 -18.31
N GLY A 67 -2.40 7.09 -17.98
CA GLY A 67 -3.63 7.17 -18.75
C GLY A 67 -4.26 8.54 -18.60
N THR A 68 -3.61 9.54 -19.19
CA THR A 68 -4.30 10.66 -19.83
C THR A 68 -5.51 10.11 -20.61
N ARG A 69 -6.70 10.57 -20.23
CA ARG A 69 -7.85 10.64 -21.13
C ARG A 69 -8.02 12.10 -21.53
#